data_AF-A0A6P1J8R8-F1
#
_entry.id   AF-A0A6P1J8R8-F1
#
_cell.length_a   1.000
_cell.length_b   1.000
_cell.length_c   1.000
_cell.angle_alpha   90.00
_cell.angle_beta   90.00
_cell.angle_gamma   90.00
#
_symmetry.space_group_name_H-M   'P 1'
#
loop_
_entity.id
_entity.type
_entity.pdbx_description
1 polymer ?
#
loop_
_entity_poly.entity_id
_entity_poly.type
_entity_poly.pdbx_seq_one_letter_code
_entity_poly.pdbx_strand_id
1 'polypeptide(L)'
;MFKKTLVCLLSLFAAASFAAVDINTATVSDLDSIKGIGPGTSTKILEARKSAPFKNWGDLIQRVPGIGDKRAVKLSAEGLTVNGEAFKPTAATPSDKKTK
;
A
#
# COMPACT_ATOMS: atom_id res chain seq x y z
N MET A 1 -32.37 -22.27 32.21
CA MET A 1 -31.63 -21.00 32.03
C MET A 1 -30.24 -21.31 31.48
N PHE A 2 -29.70 -20.48 30.57
CA PHE A 2 -28.30 -20.44 30.11
C PHE A 2 -27.72 -21.53 29.17
N LYS A 3 -28.39 -21.90 28.08
CA LYS A 3 -27.71 -22.67 27.00
C LYS A 3 -27.99 -22.17 25.57
N LYS A 4 -28.75 -21.07 25.44
CA LYS A 4 -28.96 -20.34 24.16
C LYS A 4 -27.90 -19.23 23.95
N THR A 5 -26.95 -19.10 24.86
CA THR A 5 -25.90 -18.07 24.85
C THR A 5 -24.68 -18.46 24.01
N LEU A 6 -24.68 -19.63 23.36
CA LEU A 6 -23.56 -20.07 22.51
C LEU A 6 -23.63 -19.52 21.07
N VAL A 7 -24.74 -18.89 20.66
CA VAL A 7 -24.93 -18.39 19.28
C VAL A 7 -24.60 -16.89 19.12
N CYS A 8 -24.16 -16.24 20.20
CA CYS A 8 -23.73 -14.84 20.19
C CYS A 8 -22.23 -14.72 20.48
N LEU A 9 -21.40 -15.65 20.00
CA LEU A 9 -19.97 -15.34 19.80
C LEU A 9 -19.81 -14.71 18.43
N LEU A 10 -20.38 -13.50 18.35
CA LEU A 10 -19.93 -12.35 17.60
C LEU A 10 -18.95 -12.67 16.47
N SER A 11 -19.55 -13.05 15.36
CA SER A 11 -19.23 -12.69 13.98
C SER A 11 -18.96 -11.18 13.79
N LEU A 12 -18.02 -10.63 14.55
CA LEU A 12 -17.72 -9.18 14.62
C LEU A 12 -16.21 -8.91 14.61
N PHE A 13 -15.46 -9.73 13.87
CA PHE A 13 -14.16 -9.31 13.30
C PHE A 13 -14.35 -8.88 11.84
N ALA A 14 -15.43 -8.15 11.57
CA ALA A 14 -15.60 -7.37 10.37
C ALA A 14 -15.49 -5.89 10.77
N ALA A 15 -14.62 -5.16 10.07
CA ALA A 15 -14.47 -3.71 10.12
C ALA A 15 -13.68 -3.13 11.30
N ALA A 16 -12.36 -3.31 11.28
CA ALA A 16 -11.42 -2.23 11.62
C ALA A 16 -10.01 -2.58 11.16
N SER A 17 -9.68 -2.27 9.91
CA SER A 17 -8.29 -1.92 9.62
C SER A 17 -8.31 -0.87 8.53
N PHE A 18 -7.74 0.29 8.84
CA PHE A 18 -7.38 1.32 7.88
C PHE A 18 -6.84 0.63 6.62
N ALA A 19 -7.60 0.68 5.52
CA ALA A 19 -7.31 -0.08 4.32
C ALA A 19 -6.11 0.55 3.61
N ALA A 20 -4.92 0.28 4.13
CA ALA A 20 -3.71 0.41 3.37
C ALA A 20 -3.91 -0.43 2.09
N VAL A 21 -3.80 0.23 0.95
CA VAL A 21 -4.00 -0.40 -0.36
C VAL A 21 -2.72 -1.16 -0.67
N ASP A 22 -2.76 -2.49 -0.60
CA ASP A 22 -1.61 -3.31 -0.95
C ASP A 22 -1.53 -3.46 -2.46
N ILE A 23 -0.38 -3.13 -3.06
CA ILE A 23 -0.14 -3.23 -4.51
C ILE A 23 -0.48 -4.62 -5.09
N ASN A 24 -0.32 -5.68 -4.30
CA ASN A 24 -0.53 -7.06 -4.75
C ASN A 24 -2.01 -7.46 -4.76
N THR A 25 -2.86 -6.78 -3.99
CA THR A 25 -4.30 -7.09 -3.89
C THR A 25 -5.19 -5.96 -4.40
N ALA A 26 -4.65 -4.75 -4.54
CA ALA A 26 -5.35 -3.56 -5.01
C ALA A 26 -6.01 -3.76 -6.37
N THR A 27 -7.17 -3.14 -6.54
CA THR A 27 -7.85 -3.03 -7.83
C THR A 27 -7.40 -1.76 -8.58
N VAL A 28 -7.74 -1.65 -9.87
CA VAL A 28 -7.50 -0.42 -10.66
C VAL A 28 -8.07 0.80 -9.95
N SER A 29 -9.28 0.67 -9.42
CA SER A 29 -9.99 1.76 -8.76
C SER A 29 -9.30 2.18 -7.47
N ASP A 30 -8.75 1.24 -6.70
CA ASP A 30 -8.01 1.55 -5.47
C ASP A 30 -6.69 2.25 -5.80
N LEU A 31 -5.98 1.77 -6.82
CA LEU A 31 -4.73 2.37 -7.28
C LEU A 31 -4.98 3.78 -7.84
N ASP A 32 -5.98 3.97 -8.69
CA ASP A 32 -6.33 5.29 -9.25
C ASP A 32 -6.86 6.27 -8.19
N SER A 33 -7.39 5.76 -7.07
CA SER A 33 -7.80 6.60 -5.94
C SER A 33 -6.60 7.17 -5.16
N ILE A 34 -5.42 6.54 -5.25
CA ILE A 34 -4.20 7.04 -4.61
C ILE A 34 -3.71 8.28 -5.36
N LYS A 35 -3.65 9.41 -4.65
CA LYS A 35 -3.24 10.69 -5.22
C LYS A 35 -1.82 10.63 -5.76
N GLY A 36 -1.70 10.60 -7.09
CA GLY A 36 -0.42 10.54 -7.78
C GLY A 36 -0.10 9.20 -8.44
N ILE A 37 -1.00 8.22 -8.38
CA ILE A 37 -1.10 7.17 -9.38
C ILE A 37 -2.10 7.66 -10.43
N GLY A 38 -1.76 7.48 -11.71
CA GLY A 38 -2.67 7.73 -12.81
C GLY A 38 -2.94 6.45 -13.61
N PRO A 39 -3.86 6.49 -14.59
CA PRO A 39 -4.30 5.31 -15.35
C PRO A 39 -3.13 4.56 -16.03
N GLY A 40 -2.10 5.29 -16.46
CA GLY A 40 -0.90 4.69 -17.05
C GLY A 40 -0.02 3.94 -16.03
N THR A 41 -0.01 4.39 -14.77
CA THR A 41 0.76 3.73 -13.71
C THR A 41 0.00 2.54 -13.13
N SER A 42 -1.31 2.68 -12.87
CA SER A 42 -2.16 1.58 -12.40
C SER A 42 -2.19 0.41 -13.38
N THR A 43 -2.27 0.68 -14.68
CA THR A 43 -2.15 -0.37 -15.71
C THR A 43 -0.82 -1.11 -15.64
N LYS A 44 0.31 -0.39 -15.54
CA LYS A 44 1.65 -1.00 -15.45
C LYS A 44 1.82 -1.82 -14.17
N ILE A 45 1.27 -1.35 -13.05
CA ILE A 45 1.27 -2.10 -11.78
C ILE A 45 0.56 -3.44 -11.98
N LEU A 46 -0.60 -3.45 -12.64
CA LEU A 46 -1.33 -4.68 -12.93
C LEU A 46 -0.55 -5.61 -13.86
N GLU A 47 0.07 -5.07 -14.91
CA GLU A 47 0.91 -5.88 -15.81
C GLU A 47 2.10 -6.51 -15.10
N ALA A 48 2.81 -5.75 -14.27
CA ALA A 48 3.89 -6.27 -13.46
C ALA A 48 3.39 -7.35 -12.48
N ARG A 49 2.27 -7.12 -11.78
CA ARG A 49 1.67 -8.11 -10.88
C ARG A 49 1.30 -9.42 -11.62
N LYS A 50 0.84 -9.34 -12.87
CA LYS A 50 0.52 -10.55 -13.68
C LYS A 50 1.74 -11.43 -13.90
N SER A 51 2.93 -10.86 -14.06
CA SER A 51 4.17 -11.65 -14.19
C SER A 51 4.60 -12.26 -12.86
N ALA A 52 4.58 -11.47 -11.79
CA ALA A 52 4.94 -11.92 -10.45
C ALA A 52 4.48 -10.89 -9.40
N PRO A 53 4.08 -11.33 -8.19
CA PRO A 53 3.78 -10.43 -7.09
C PRO A 53 5.02 -9.59 -6.72
N PHE A 54 4.79 -8.35 -6.32
CA PHE A 54 5.85 -7.45 -5.86
C PHE A 54 6.35 -7.92 -4.50
N LYS A 55 7.68 -8.03 -4.37
CA LYS A 55 8.30 -8.42 -3.09
C LYS A 55 8.47 -7.24 -2.14
N ASN A 56 8.90 -6.11 -2.69
CA ASN A 56 9.16 -4.90 -1.93
C ASN A 56 9.01 -3.67 -2.85
N TRP A 57 9.16 -2.50 -2.27
CA TRP A 57 9.10 -1.23 -3.01
C TRP A 57 10.19 -1.07 -4.06
N GLY A 58 11.37 -1.64 -3.86
CA GLY A 58 12.45 -1.61 -4.86
C GLY A 58 12.06 -2.36 -6.14
N ASP A 59 11.45 -3.54 -6.00
CA ASP A 59 10.91 -4.32 -7.12
C ASP A 59 9.80 -3.54 -7.86
N LEU A 60 8.94 -2.86 -7.10
CA LEU A 60 7.92 -1.99 -7.66
C LEU A 60 8.51 -0.83 -8.47
N ILE A 61 9.49 -0.11 -7.92
CA ILE A 61 10.17 1.02 -8.57
C ILE A 61 10.91 0.56 -9.83
N GLN A 62 11.56 -0.61 -9.79
CA GLN A 62 12.29 -1.15 -10.94
C GLN A 62 11.36 -1.63 -12.05
N ARG A 63 10.20 -2.21 -11.72
CA ARG A 63 9.29 -2.83 -12.69
C ARG A 63 8.22 -1.86 -13.21
N VAL A 64 7.88 -0.82 -12.45
CA VAL A 64 6.84 0.15 -12.79
C VAL A 64 7.47 1.51 -13.12
N PRO A 65 7.80 1.77 -14.41
CA PRO A 65 8.37 3.05 -14.80
C PRO A 65 7.37 4.19 -14.57
N GLY A 66 7.78 5.16 -13.75
CA GLY A 66 6.97 6.29 -13.32
C GLY A 66 6.83 6.39 -11.79
N ILE A 67 7.09 5.31 -11.05
CA ILE A 67 7.20 5.34 -9.59
C ILE A 67 8.69 5.33 -9.23
N GLY A 68 9.26 6.50 -8.97
CA GLY A 68 10.59 6.63 -8.37
C GLY A 68 10.52 6.82 -6.85
N ASP A 69 11.66 6.87 -6.17
CA ASP A 69 11.73 6.94 -4.69
C ASP A 69 10.89 8.08 -4.11
N LYS A 70 10.97 9.29 -4.70
CA LYS A 70 10.18 10.45 -4.27
C LYS A 70 8.67 10.23 -4.37
N ARG A 71 8.23 9.49 -5.39
CA ARG A 71 6.81 9.15 -5.54
C ARG A 71 6.44 8.02 -4.60
N ALA A 72 7.28 6.99 -4.45
CA ALA A 72 7.06 5.90 -3.49
C ALA A 72 6.82 6.41 -2.07
N VAL A 73 7.57 7.42 -1.60
CA VAL A 73 7.33 8.08 -0.30
C VAL A 73 5.92 8.68 -0.24
N LYS A 74 5.51 9.43 -1.26
CA LYS A 74 4.17 10.03 -1.30
C LYS A 74 3.09 8.97 -1.36
N LEU A 75 3.23 7.98 -2.23
CA LEU A 75 2.26 6.90 -2.38
C LEU A 75 2.10 6.13 -1.07
N SER A 76 3.20 5.87 -0.36
CA SER A 76 3.13 5.24 0.96
C SER A 76 2.48 6.13 2.01
N ALA A 77 2.67 7.44 1.95
CA ALA A 77 1.99 8.38 2.83
C ALA A 77 0.47 8.46 2.53
N GLU A 78 0.08 8.28 1.27
CA GLU A 78 -1.32 8.16 0.84
C GLU A 78 -1.93 6.77 1.17
N GLY A 79 -1.16 5.86 1.77
CA GLY A 79 -1.65 4.56 2.24
C GLY A 79 -1.40 3.40 1.29
N LEU A 80 -0.61 3.57 0.22
CA LEU A 80 -0.14 2.45 -0.59
C LEU A 80 0.89 1.62 0.21
N THR A 81 0.81 0.30 0.14
CA THR A 81 1.77 -0.61 0.77
C THR A 81 2.16 -1.74 -0.18
N VAL A 82 3.25 -2.43 0.12
CA VAL A 82 3.69 -3.62 -0.61
C VAL A 82 3.85 -4.75 0.41
N ASN A 83 3.02 -5.79 0.33
CA ASN A 83 2.95 -6.86 1.35
C ASN A 83 2.70 -6.32 2.78
N GLY A 84 1.86 -5.28 2.89
CA GLY A 84 1.63 -4.57 4.16
C GLY A 84 2.80 -3.70 4.64
N GLU A 85 3.88 -3.60 3.88
CA GLU A 85 5.02 -2.73 4.20
C GLU A 85 4.84 -1.35 3.55
N ALA A 86 4.86 -0.31 4.40
CA ALA A 86 4.96 1.07 3.95
C ALA A 86 6.37 1.36 3.43
N PHE A 87 6.50 2.26 2.44
CA PHE A 87 7.81 2.70 1.96
C PHE A 87 8.49 3.52 3.05
N LYS A 88 9.48 2.92 3.69
CA LYS A 88 10.42 3.65 4.54
C LYS A 88 11.63 3.99 3.69
N PRO A 89 11.82 5.24 3.26
CA PRO A 89 13.12 5.63 2.75
C PRO A 89 14.11 5.41 3.91
N THR A 90 14.93 4.36 3.83
CA THR A 90 16.16 4.31 4.62
C THR A 90 16.88 5.58 4.27
N ALA A 91 17.05 6.42 5.27
CA ALA A 91 17.62 7.72 5.10
C ALA A 91 18.95 7.57 4.34
N ALA A 92 18.98 8.13 3.14
CA ALA A 92 20.03 9.10 2.88
C ALA A 92 19.93 10.15 4.01
N THR A 93 20.65 9.93 5.10
CA THR A 93 20.77 10.89 6.22
C THR A 93 21.94 11.82 5.95
N PRO A 94 21.96 13.09 6.42
CA PRO A 94 20.86 14.04 6.67
C PRO A 94 21.16 15.47 6.15
N SER A 95 20.20 16.38 6.22
CA SER A 95 20.51 17.79 6.54
C SER A 95 19.38 18.45 7.31
N ASP A 96 19.60 18.51 8.62
CA ASP A 96 19.21 19.59 9.52
C ASP A 96 19.22 20.97 8.84
N LYS A 97 18.10 21.68 8.95
CA LYS A 97 17.94 23.13 9.18
C LYS A 97 16.42 23.31 9.39
N LYS A 98 15.92 23.61 10.59
CA LYS A 98 16.24 24.83 11.31
C LYS A 98 15.99 24.67 12.82
N THR A 99 17.07 24.95 13.52
CA THR A 99 17.29 25.20 14.94
C THR A 99 16.41 26.32 15.52
N LYS A 100 16.18 26.17 16.84
CA LYS A 100 15.98 27.20 17.88
C LYS A 100 14.55 27.53 18.29
#